data_AF-A0A936LXL9-F1
#
_entry.id   AF-A0A936LXL9-F1
#
_cell.length_a   1.000
_cell.length_b   1.000
_cell.length_c   1.000
_cell.angle_alpha   90.00
_cell.angle_beta   90.00
_cell.angle_gamma   90.00
#
_symmetry.space_group_name_H-M   'P 1'
#
loop_
_entity.id
_entity.type
_entity.pdbx_description
1 polymer ?
#
loop_
_entity_poly.entity_id
_entity_poly.type
_entity_poly.pdbx_seq_one_letter_code
_entity_poly.pdbx_strand_id
1 'polypeptide(L)'
;MKRLLYFIGFIGILAACKDENQIDPEFLTGKWIVQQAFRNEKLTNTLEGAFFFFDGSIMTSNFLGVEQQAHYVLKKNDLQLTKGLDYTFHLKKQGDHQLELKVEIQKTLFVFKLKKE
;
A
#
# COMPACT_ATOMS: atom_id res chain seq x y z
N MET A 1 -65.18 7.65 9.63
CA MET A 1 -63.74 7.82 9.93
C MET A 1 -62.94 7.13 8.83
N LYS A 2 -62.58 7.88 7.78
CA LYS A 2 -61.90 7.37 6.58
C LYS A 2 -60.42 7.72 6.65
N ARG A 3 -59.63 6.72 6.27
CA ARG A 3 -58.18 6.66 6.11
C ARG A 3 -57.61 7.88 5.39
N LEU A 4 -56.48 8.39 5.85
CA LEU A 4 -55.36 8.75 4.97
C LEU A 4 -54.08 8.90 5.79
N LEU A 5 -53.35 7.79 5.94
CA LEU A 5 -51.97 7.78 6.44
C LEU A 5 -51.06 8.13 5.26
N TYR A 6 -50.63 9.38 5.20
CA TYR A 6 -49.47 9.81 4.41
C TYR A 6 -48.48 10.42 5.39
N PHE A 7 -47.35 9.76 5.63
CA PHE A 7 -46.14 10.45 6.05
C PHE A 7 -44.91 9.71 5.51
N ILE A 8 -44.57 10.11 4.28
CA ILE A 8 -43.23 10.48 3.84
C ILE A 8 -42.15 9.43 4.14
N GLY A 9 -41.94 8.56 3.15
CA GLY A 9 -40.68 7.84 2.99
C GLY A 9 -39.56 8.83 2.66
N PHE A 10 -38.74 9.14 3.66
CA PHE A 10 -37.44 9.77 3.48
C PHE A 10 -36.38 8.67 3.49
N ILE A 11 -36.32 7.89 2.41
CA ILE A 11 -35.20 6.98 2.13
C ILE A 11 -34.10 7.85 1.50
N GLY A 12 -33.43 8.61 2.36
CA GLY A 12 -32.24 9.38 2.01
C GLY A 12 -31.03 8.46 1.92
N ILE A 13 -30.84 7.90 0.72
CA ILE A 13 -29.56 7.58 0.07
C ILE A 13 -28.37 7.57 1.05
N LEU A 14 -28.09 6.41 1.64
CA LEU A 14 -26.79 6.16 2.27
C LEU A 14 -25.74 6.31 1.18
N ALA A 15 -25.00 7.41 1.22
CA ALA A 15 -23.81 7.64 0.43
C ALA A 15 -22.79 6.56 0.80
N ALA A 16 -22.84 5.42 0.11
CA ALA A 16 -21.74 4.48 0.07
C ALA A 16 -20.61 5.14 -0.74
N CYS A 17 -19.81 5.98 -0.06
CA CYS A 17 -18.47 6.30 -0.52
C CYS A 17 -17.68 5.00 -0.50
N LYS A 18 -17.75 4.26 -1.62
CA LYS A 18 -16.82 3.19 -1.90
C LYS A 18 -15.49 3.89 -2.15
N ASP A 19 -14.59 3.81 -1.18
CA ASP A 19 -13.25 4.41 -1.28
C ASP A 19 -12.45 3.50 -2.22
N GLU A 20 -12.71 3.61 -3.53
CA GLU A 20 -12.36 2.65 -4.58
C GLU A 20 -10.85 2.47 -4.81
N ASN A 21 -10.02 3.25 -4.13
CA ASN A 21 -8.56 3.28 -4.33
C ASN A 21 -7.74 2.87 -3.09
N GLN A 22 -8.36 2.25 -2.10
CA GLN A 22 -7.63 1.72 -0.94
C GLN A 22 -6.96 0.38 -1.27
N ILE A 23 -5.73 0.17 -0.80
CA ILE A 23 -5.04 -1.10 -0.92
C ILE A 23 -5.69 -2.11 0.05
N ASP A 24 -6.15 -3.23 -0.50
CA ASP A 24 -6.58 -4.40 0.26
C ASP A 24 -5.35 -5.10 0.89
N PRO A 25 -5.32 -5.40 2.21
CA PRO A 25 -4.30 -6.23 2.81
C PRO A 25 -4.05 -7.56 2.07
N GLU A 26 -5.10 -8.21 1.55
CA GLU A 26 -4.96 -9.48 0.82
C GLU A 26 -4.20 -9.31 -0.50
N PHE A 27 -4.33 -8.14 -1.14
CA PHE A 27 -3.58 -7.84 -2.36
C PHE A 27 -2.07 -7.83 -2.10
N LEU A 28 -1.64 -7.30 -0.95
CA LEU A 28 -0.22 -7.21 -0.57
C LEU A 28 0.42 -8.55 -0.28
N THR A 29 -0.33 -9.51 0.26
CA THR A 29 0.19 -10.82 0.67
C THR A 29 1.03 -11.47 -0.43
N GLY A 30 2.20 -11.99 -0.04
CA GLY A 30 3.15 -12.66 -0.93
C GLY A 30 4.37 -11.83 -1.29
N LYS A 31 5.13 -12.30 -2.28
CA LYS A 31 6.43 -11.74 -2.68
C LYS A 31 6.28 -10.81 -3.88
N TRP A 32 6.94 -9.66 -3.77
CA TRP A 32 6.96 -8.60 -4.76
C TRP A 32 8.40 -8.28 -5.13
N ILE A 33 8.71 -8.35 -6.41
CA ILE A 33 10.06 -8.15 -6.95
C ILE A 33 10.18 -6.74 -7.50
N VAL A 34 11.23 -6.02 -7.11
CA VAL A 34 11.56 -4.70 -7.69
C VAL A 34 11.93 -4.87 -9.16
N GLN A 35 11.13 -4.25 -10.03
CA GLN A 35 11.39 -4.19 -11.47
C GLN A 35 12.18 -2.92 -11.83
N GLN A 36 11.87 -1.80 -11.17
CA GLN A 36 12.55 -0.53 -11.33
C GLN A 36 12.59 0.20 -9.99
N ALA A 37 13.67 0.92 -9.72
CA ALA A 37 13.77 1.80 -8.58
C ALA A 37 14.26 3.18 -9.01
N PHE A 38 13.74 4.21 -8.36
CA PHE A 38 14.13 5.60 -8.58
C PHE A 38 14.64 6.18 -7.27
N ARG A 39 15.76 6.91 -7.34
CA ARG A 39 16.33 7.70 -6.25
C ARG A 39 16.30 9.17 -6.67
N ASN A 40 15.53 9.99 -5.96
CA ASN A 40 15.26 11.38 -6.34
C ASN A 40 14.85 11.50 -7.81
N GLU A 41 13.84 10.69 -8.20
CA GLU A 41 13.26 10.64 -9.55
C GLU A 41 14.16 10.11 -10.67
N LYS A 42 15.43 9.80 -10.36
CA LYS A 42 16.37 9.20 -11.30
C LYS A 42 16.40 7.70 -11.14
N LEU A 43 16.35 6.96 -12.25
CA LEU A 43 16.49 5.50 -12.24
C LEU A 43 17.81 5.10 -11.57
N THR A 44 17.77 4.07 -10.72
CA THR A 44 18.96 3.50 -10.07
C THR A 44 18.95 1.99 -10.18
N ASN A 45 20.12 1.41 -10.43
CA ASN A 45 20.33 -0.04 -10.47
C ASN A 45 20.82 -0.60 -9.12
N THR A 46 21.06 0.27 -8.12
CA THR A 46 21.54 -0.14 -6.79
C THR A 46 20.56 -1.00 -6.00
N LEU A 47 19.33 -1.12 -6.49
CA LEU A 47 18.21 -1.84 -5.87
C LEU A 47 17.72 -2.99 -6.77
N GLU A 48 18.51 -3.36 -7.77
CA GLU A 48 18.26 -4.55 -8.57
C GLU A 48 18.32 -5.80 -7.68
N GLY A 49 17.38 -6.73 -7.86
CA GLY A 49 17.23 -7.91 -7.01
C GLY A 49 16.61 -7.63 -5.62
N ALA A 50 16.21 -6.39 -5.34
CA ALA A 50 15.45 -6.10 -4.13
C ALA A 50 14.03 -6.68 -4.20
N PHE A 51 13.48 -7.07 -3.05
CA PHE A 51 12.12 -7.61 -2.93
C PHE A 51 11.41 -7.10 -1.68
N PHE A 52 10.09 -7.25 -1.67
CA PHE A 52 9.24 -7.05 -0.50
C PHE A 52 8.33 -8.27 -0.36
N PHE A 53 8.37 -8.94 0.79
CA PHE A 53 7.53 -10.08 1.10
C PHE A 53 6.62 -9.74 2.28
N PHE A 54 5.31 -9.85 2.08
CA PHE A 54 4.31 -9.55 3.10
C PHE A 54 3.63 -10.84 3.55
N ASP A 55 3.71 -11.11 4.86
CA ASP A 55 3.06 -12.24 5.51
C ASP A 55 2.35 -11.78 6.79
N GLY A 56 1.02 -11.70 6.74
CA GLY A 56 0.19 -11.19 7.81
C GLY A 56 0.51 -9.73 8.17
N SER A 57 1.24 -9.52 9.27
CA SER A 57 1.66 -8.19 9.74
C SER A 57 3.17 -7.97 9.66
N ILE A 58 3.90 -8.88 9.03
CA ILE A 58 5.35 -8.86 8.91
C ILE A 58 5.71 -8.57 7.45
N MET A 59 6.61 -7.62 7.26
CA MET A 59 7.28 -7.37 5.99
C MET A 59 8.72 -7.83 6.09
N THR A 60 9.15 -8.69 5.16
CA THR A 60 10.55 -9.05 4.95
C THR A 60 11.05 -8.39 3.67
N SER A 61 12.19 -7.71 3.71
CA SER A 61 12.75 -7.04 2.53
C SER A 61 14.26 -6.86 2.66
N ASN A 62 14.95 -6.70 1.54
CA ASN A 62 16.37 -6.37 1.45
C ASN A 62 16.64 -4.96 0.88
N PHE A 63 15.64 -4.05 0.89
CA PHE A 63 15.77 -2.72 0.26
C PHE A 63 16.85 -1.81 0.88
N LEU A 64 17.36 -2.13 2.07
CA LEU A 64 18.50 -1.45 2.72
C LEU A 64 19.85 -2.16 2.47
N GLY A 65 19.88 -3.17 1.59
CA GLY A 65 21.09 -3.92 1.24
C GLY A 65 21.28 -5.23 2.02
N VAL A 66 20.54 -5.44 3.11
CA VAL A 66 20.50 -6.69 3.86
C VAL A 66 19.05 -7.09 4.13
N GLU A 67 18.77 -8.39 4.21
CA GLU A 67 17.45 -8.88 4.55
C GLU A 67 17.10 -8.50 5.99
N GLN A 68 15.92 -7.93 6.16
CA GLN A 68 15.40 -7.46 7.43
C GLN A 68 13.89 -7.65 7.50
N GLN A 69 13.40 -7.82 8.72
CA GLN A 69 11.99 -7.96 9.02
C GLN A 69 11.51 -6.78 9.86
N ALA A 70 10.30 -6.30 9.57
CA ALA A 70 9.62 -5.33 10.39
C ALA A 70 8.13 -5.66 10.45
N HIS A 71 7.51 -5.33 11.58
CA HIS A 71 6.06 -5.31 11.63
C HIS A 71 5.54 -4.12 10.84
N TYR A 72 4.36 -4.22 10.23
CA TYR A 72 3.74 -3.07 9.61
C TYR A 72 2.27 -2.92 9.98
N VAL A 73 1.78 -1.69 9.83
CA VAL A 73 0.36 -1.35 9.90
C VAL A 73 -0.03 -0.68 8.59
N LEU A 74 -1.06 -1.21 7.93
CA LEU A 74 -1.63 -0.61 6.72
C LEU A 74 -2.84 0.26 7.11
N LYS A 75 -2.82 1.53 6.70
CA LYS A 75 -3.95 2.46 6.83
C LYS A 75 -4.22 3.08 5.47
N LYS A 76 -5.31 2.66 4.82
CA LYS A 76 -5.62 3.03 3.43
C LYS A 76 -4.47 2.64 2.50
N ASN A 77 -3.65 3.62 2.11
CA ASN A 77 -2.52 3.46 1.19
C ASN A 77 -1.19 3.72 1.87
N ASP A 78 -1.16 3.91 3.19
CA ASP A 78 0.06 4.14 3.94
C ASP A 78 0.42 2.89 4.74
N LEU A 79 1.60 2.34 4.45
CA LEU A 79 2.19 1.22 5.17
C LEU A 79 3.27 1.77 6.10
N GLN A 80 2.96 1.81 7.40
CA GLN A 80 3.90 2.22 8.43
C GLN A 80 4.68 1.00 8.92
N LEU A 81 6.00 1.00 8.77
CA LEU A 81 6.85 0.05 9.49
C LEU A 81 6.90 0.40 10.97
N THR A 82 6.90 -0.63 11.79
CA THR A 82 6.93 -0.56 13.25
C THR A 82 7.92 -1.58 13.76
N LYS A 83 8.45 -1.36 14.98
CA LYS A 83 9.42 -2.23 15.65
C LYS A 83 10.69 -2.48 14.80
N GLY A 84 11.61 -1.52 14.85
CA GLY A 84 12.96 -1.65 14.29
C GLY A 84 13.23 -0.80 13.05
N LEU A 85 12.17 -0.35 12.36
CA LEU A 85 12.25 0.60 11.25
C LEU A 85 11.08 1.58 11.37
N ASP A 86 11.35 2.87 11.18
CA ASP A 86 10.32 3.92 11.19
C ASP A 86 10.23 4.58 9.82
N TYR A 87 9.68 3.81 8.88
CA TYR A 87 9.46 4.26 7.50
C TYR A 87 7.99 4.12 7.16
N THR A 88 7.45 5.13 6.48
CA THR A 88 6.10 5.13 5.92
C THR A 88 6.21 4.99 4.42
N PHE A 89 5.69 3.88 3.88
CA PHE A 89 5.55 3.71 2.45
C PHE A 89 4.16 4.19 2.01
N HIS A 90 4.11 5.03 0.98
CA HIS A 90 2.90 5.36 0.25
C HIS A 90 2.74 4.36 -0.90
N LEU A 91 1.65 3.61 -0.88
CA LEU A 91 1.33 2.55 -1.81
C LEU A 91 0.41 3.07 -2.91
N LYS A 92 0.64 2.62 -4.14
CA LYS A 92 -0.27 2.84 -5.26
C LYS A 92 -0.38 1.58 -6.11
N LYS A 93 -1.57 0.99 -6.16
CA LYS A 93 -1.89 -0.11 -7.09
C LYS A 93 -1.84 0.43 -8.53
N GLN A 94 -1.07 -0.21 -9.39
CA GLN A 94 -0.96 0.13 -10.82
C GLN A 94 -1.63 -0.94 -11.72
N GLY A 95 -1.94 -2.10 -11.15
CA GLY A 95 -2.61 -3.24 -11.79
C GLY A 95 -2.70 -4.41 -10.81
N ASP A 96 -3.26 -5.55 -11.22
CA ASP A 96 -3.49 -6.69 -10.32
C ASP A 96 -2.21 -7.38 -9.82
N HIS A 97 -1.11 -7.17 -10.53
CA HIS A 97 0.22 -7.69 -10.17
C HIS A 97 1.28 -6.58 -10.17
N GLN A 98 0.87 -5.31 -10.07
CA GLN A 98 1.76 -4.16 -10.12
C GLN A 98 1.48 -3.20 -8.96
N LEU A 99 2.54 -2.86 -8.23
CA LEU A 99 2.49 -2.01 -7.06
C LEU A 99 3.63 -0.99 -7.13
N GLU A 100 3.32 0.26 -6.81
CA GLU A 100 4.33 1.28 -6.57
C GLU A 100 4.42 1.55 -5.06
N LEU A 101 5.65 1.53 -4.53
CA LEU A 101 5.95 1.96 -3.17
C LEU A 101 6.79 3.23 -3.21
N LYS A 102 6.40 4.26 -2.48
CA LYS A 102 7.15 5.50 -2.33
C LYS A 102 7.51 5.72 -0.85
N VAL A 103 8.76 6.07 -0.57
CA VAL A 103 9.25 6.33 0.81
C VAL A 103 10.33 7.40 0.78
N GLU A 104 10.43 8.19 1.85
CA GLU A 104 11.56 9.09 2.07
C GLU A 104 12.50 8.52 3.13
N ILE A 105 13.78 8.37 2.78
CA ILE A 105 14.83 7.87 3.67
C ILE A 105 15.92 8.92 3.72
N GLN A 106 16.15 9.52 4.88
CA GLN A 106 17.18 10.56 5.07
C GLN A 106 17.11 11.66 4.00
N LYS A 107 15.91 12.22 3.75
CA LYS A 107 15.63 13.25 2.73
C LYS A 107 15.85 12.80 1.28
N THR A 108 16.03 11.50 1.04
CA THR A 108 16.11 10.92 -0.30
C THR A 108 14.80 10.22 -0.60
N LEU A 109 14.16 10.63 -1.70
CA LEU A 109 12.94 9.99 -2.18
C LEU A 109 13.31 8.69 -2.91
N PHE A 110 12.72 7.59 -2.49
CA PHE A 110 12.76 6.32 -3.20
C PHE A 110 11.39 5.97 -3.75
N VAL A 111 11.36 5.50 -5.00
CA VAL A 111 10.16 4.94 -5.63
C VAL A 111 10.51 3.56 -6.17
N PHE A 112 9.79 2.54 -5.73
CA PHE A 112 9.95 1.16 -6.16
C PHE A 112 8.74 0.77 -7.01
N LYS A 113 8.98 0.32 -8.24
CA LYS A 113 7.96 -0.31 -9.07
C LYS A 113 8.12 -1.82 -8.97
N LEU A 114 7.09 -2.47 -8.47
CA LEU A 114 7.10 -3.87 -8.09
C LEU A 114 6.19 -4.68 -9.01
N LYS A 115 6.57 -5.95 -9.21
CA LYS A 115 5.72 -6.97 -9.81
C LYS A 115 5.56 -8.14 -8.84
N LYS A 116 4.34 -8.64 -8.70
CA LYS A 116 4.07 -9.83 -7.89
C LYS A 116 4.76 -11.05 -8.53
N GLU A 117 5.41 -11.88 -7.70
CA GLU A 117 6.02 -13.15 -8.13
C GLU A 117 4.95 -14.17 -8.52
#